data_AF-A0A6H2A4B3-F1
#
_entry.id   AF-A0A6H2A4B3-F1
#
_cell.length_a   1.000
_cell.length_b   1.000
_cell.length_c   1.000
_cell.angle_alpha   90.00
_cell.angle_beta   90.00
_cell.angle_gamma   90.00
#
_symmetry.space_group_name_H-M   'P 1'
#
loop_
_entity.id
_entity.type
_entity.pdbx_description
1 polymer ?
#
loop_
_entity_poly.entity_id
_entity_poly.type
_entity_poly.pdbx_seq_one_letter_code
_entity_poly.pdbx_strand_id
1 'polypeptide(L)'
;MKTIREFWSGDRYRYDFKLCRLSDGWAQMDTSQDAIYFGTWVNPEKLQIVCYCEGDITTQTTENPVEFAAEIRKIKAWNEEAGHRFIGIDPGLCEAIAEKFNKLGLSDLLH
;
A
#
# COMPACT_ATOMS: atom_id res chain seq x y z
N MET A 1 13.34 -1.65 7.94
CA MET A 1 12.00 -2.27 8.06
C MET A 1 12.11 -3.78 8.22
N LYS A 2 11.24 -4.39 9.04
CA LYS A 2 11.09 -5.85 9.11
C LYS A 2 10.27 -6.33 7.92
N THR A 3 10.73 -7.38 7.24
CA THR A 3 10.01 -7.99 6.11
C THR A 3 9.66 -9.43 6.41
N ILE A 4 8.41 -9.80 6.16
CA ILE A 4 7.89 -11.17 6.17
C ILE A 4 7.52 -11.51 4.73
N ARG A 5 7.84 -12.74 4.31
CA ARG A 5 7.53 -13.25 2.97
C ARG A 5 6.69 -14.49 3.10
N GLU A 6 5.63 -14.56 2.32
CA GLU A 6 4.67 -15.65 2.29
C GLU A 6 4.29 -15.94 0.84
N PHE A 7 3.65 -17.09 0.61
CA PHE A 7 3.13 -17.45 -0.70
C PHE A 7 1.68 -17.90 -0.57
N TRP A 8 0.84 -17.47 -1.51
CA TRP A 8 -0.53 -17.94 -1.62
C TRP A 8 -0.97 -17.98 -3.09
N SER A 9 -1.35 -19.17 -3.55
CA SER A 9 -1.90 -19.38 -4.88
C SER A 9 -3.35 -18.89 -4.92
N GLY A 10 -3.55 -17.71 -5.52
CA GLY A 10 -4.84 -17.01 -5.57
C GLY A 10 -4.75 -15.71 -6.34
N ASP A 11 -5.54 -14.69 -5.94
CA ASP A 11 -5.58 -13.38 -6.56
C ASP A 11 -5.65 -12.24 -5.53
N ARG A 12 -5.33 -11.01 -5.96
CA ARG A 12 -5.31 -9.85 -5.06
C ARG A 12 -6.62 -9.58 -4.30
N TYR A 13 -7.77 -10.10 -4.75
CA TYR A 13 -9.07 -9.81 -4.16
C TYR A 13 -9.21 -10.31 -2.72
N ARG A 14 -8.40 -11.29 -2.30
CA ARG A 14 -8.26 -11.66 -0.89
C ARG A 14 -7.81 -10.47 -0.03
N TYR A 15 -6.94 -9.62 -0.55
CA TYR A 15 -6.46 -8.43 0.15
C TYR A 15 -7.49 -7.32 0.08
N ASP A 16 -8.01 -7.02 -1.12
CA ASP A 16 -9.02 -5.97 -1.32
C ASP A 16 -10.24 -6.14 -0.40
N PHE A 17 -10.76 -7.36 -0.31
CA PHE A 17 -12.05 -7.60 0.34
C PHE A 17 -11.97 -8.26 1.71
N LYS A 18 -10.80 -8.73 2.15
CA LYS A 18 -10.68 -9.46 3.44
C LYS A 18 -9.53 -8.99 4.32
N LEU A 19 -8.30 -8.92 3.81
CA LEU A 19 -7.12 -8.70 4.66
C LEU A 19 -6.70 -7.23 4.80
N CYS A 20 -6.85 -6.46 3.72
CA CYS A 20 -6.45 -5.06 3.63
C CYS A 20 -7.67 -4.16 3.44
N ARG A 21 -8.70 -4.35 4.27
CA ARG A 21 -9.96 -3.61 4.15
C ARG A 21 -9.80 -2.18 4.64
N LEU A 22 -10.49 -1.27 3.97
CA LEU A 22 -10.58 0.14 4.37
C LEU A 22 -11.08 0.31 5.81
N SER A 23 -12.05 -0.49 6.24
CA SER A 23 -12.58 -0.48 7.62
C SER A 23 -11.52 -0.78 8.69
N ASP A 24 -10.43 -1.44 8.30
CA ASP A 24 -9.33 -1.82 9.19
C ASP A 24 -8.12 -0.86 9.03
N GLY A 25 -8.33 0.28 8.37
CA GLY A 25 -7.34 1.35 8.20
C GLY A 25 -6.37 1.17 7.05
N TRP A 26 -6.65 0.25 6.11
CA TRP A 26 -5.83 0.05 4.92
C TRP A 26 -6.29 0.94 3.76
N ALA A 27 -5.35 1.46 3.00
CA ALA A 27 -5.59 2.14 1.73
C ALA A 27 -4.80 1.43 0.63
N GLN A 28 -5.35 1.35 -0.57
CA GLN A 28 -4.61 0.81 -1.70
C GLN A 28 -3.66 1.88 -2.27
N MET A 29 -2.47 1.48 -2.71
CA MET A 29 -1.62 2.30 -3.57
C MET A 29 -1.96 1.95 -5.02
N ASP A 30 -2.78 2.77 -5.66
CA ASP A 30 -3.23 2.54 -7.02
C ASP A 30 -2.13 2.86 -8.04
N THR A 31 -1.92 1.92 -8.95
CA THR A 31 -1.01 2.06 -10.08
C THR A 31 -1.69 1.62 -11.37
N SER A 32 -1.15 2.02 -12.53
CA SER A 32 -1.62 1.48 -13.81
C SER A 32 -1.23 0.01 -14.04
N GLN A 33 -0.46 -0.60 -13.14
CA GLN A 33 -0.11 -2.03 -13.18
C GLN A 33 -1.15 -2.89 -12.45
N ASP A 34 -2.00 -2.28 -11.64
CA ASP A 34 -2.98 -2.97 -10.81
C ASP A 34 -3.85 -3.93 -11.64
N ALA A 35 -3.79 -5.20 -11.27
CA ALA A 35 -4.44 -6.29 -11.98
C ALA A 35 -4.73 -7.44 -11.02
N ILE A 36 -5.45 -8.47 -11.46
CA ILE A 36 -5.78 -9.64 -10.62
C ILE A 36 -4.54 -10.28 -9.95
N TYR A 37 -3.37 -10.15 -10.57
CA TYR A 37 -2.09 -10.70 -10.13
C TYR A 37 -1.21 -9.71 -9.33
N PHE A 38 -1.60 -8.44 -9.16
CA PHE A 38 -0.77 -7.43 -8.52
C PHE A 38 -1.56 -6.37 -7.75
N GLY A 39 -1.12 -6.06 -6.53
CA GLY A 39 -1.63 -4.93 -5.75
C GLY A 39 -0.74 -4.60 -4.56
N THR A 40 -0.80 -3.34 -4.13
CA THR A 40 -0.11 -2.85 -2.92
C THR A 40 -1.09 -2.13 -2.01
N TRP A 41 -1.05 -2.43 -0.71
CA TRP A 41 -1.87 -1.78 0.32
C TRP A 41 -1.00 -1.27 1.45
N VAL A 42 -1.40 -0.15 2.04
CA VAL A 42 -0.68 0.55 3.09
C VAL A 42 -1.60 0.84 4.26
N ASN A 43 -1.08 0.68 5.49
CA ASN A 43 -1.80 1.02 6.71
C ASN A 43 -0.98 2.08 7.49
N PRO A 44 -1.43 3.34 7.53
CA PRO A 44 -0.67 4.45 8.13
C PRO A 44 -0.68 4.41 9.67
N GLU A 45 -1.59 3.66 10.28
CA GLU A 45 -1.64 3.50 11.74
C GLU A 45 -0.70 2.38 12.21
N LYS A 46 -0.67 1.27 11.47
CA LYS A 46 0.21 0.13 11.77
C LYS A 46 1.61 0.28 11.19
N LEU A 47 1.83 1.28 10.33
CA LEU A 47 3.06 1.48 9.55
C LEU A 47 3.44 0.20 8.77
N GLN A 48 2.44 -0.36 8.11
CA GLN A 48 2.56 -1.60 7.35
C GLN A 48 2.31 -1.40 5.87
N ILE A 49 3.07 -2.13 5.06
CA ILE A 49 2.94 -2.21 3.61
C ILE A 49 2.78 -3.68 3.25
N VAL A 50 1.77 -3.99 2.45
CA VAL A 50 1.54 -5.32 1.89
C VAL A 50 1.62 -5.20 0.38
N CYS A 51 2.45 -6.03 -0.25
CA CYS A 51 2.47 -6.18 -1.70
C CYS A 51 2.22 -7.65 -2.04
N TYR A 52 1.28 -7.85 -2.97
CA TYR A 52 0.98 -9.14 -3.57
C TYR A 52 1.38 -9.08 -5.05
N CYS A 53 2.14 -10.07 -5.51
CA CYS A 53 2.57 -10.22 -6.89
C CYS A 53 2.60 -11.69 -7.29
N GLU A 54 1.66 -12.14 -8.13
CA GLU A 54 1.63 -13.49 -8.72
C GLU A 54 1.73 -14.63 -7.68
N GLY A 55 1.19 -14.40 -6.48
CA GLY A 55 1.22 -15.35 -5.37
C GLY A 55 2.29 -15.07 -4.32
N ASP A 56 3.33 -14.33 -4.65
CA ASP A 56 4.31 -13.86 -3.69
C ASP A 56 3.73 -12.70 -2.88
N ILE A 57 3.93 -12.76 -1.56
CA ILE A 57 3.42 -11.76 -0.63
C ILE A 57 4.59 -11.25 0.17
N THR A 58 4.70 -9.93 0.23
CA THR A 58 5.62 -9.25 1.14
C THR A 58 4.83 -8.39 2.10
N THR A 59 5.04 -8.60 3.40
CA THR A 59 4.54 -7.72 4.45
C THR A 59 5.72 -7.04 5.11
N GLN A 60 5.68 -5.73 5.10
CA GLN A 60 6.74 -4.84 5.48
C GLN A 60 6.25 -3.97 6.64
N THR A 61 6.92 -4.01 7.79
CA THR A 61 6.52 -3.28 9.00
C THR A 61 7.69 -2.47 9.56
N THR A 62 7.40 -1.28 10.08
CA THR A 62 8.34 -0.48 10.86
C THR A 62 7.66 0.18 12.06
N GLU A 63 8.46 0.62 13.03
CA GLU A 63 8.01 1.48 14.13
C GLU A 63 8.31 2.97 13.85
N ASN A 64 9.03 3.27 12.75
CA ASN A 64 9.45 4.62 12.40
C ASN A 64 8.56 5.20 11.29
N PRO A 65 7.75 6.23 11.57
CA PRO A 65 6.87 6.85 10.57
C PRO A 65 7.63 7.53 9.42
N VAL A 66 8.85 8.03 9.67
CA VAL A 66 9.70 8.63 8.63
C VAL A 66 10.20 7.54 7.67
N GLU A 67 10.58 6.37 8.20
CA GLU A 67 10.98 5.24 7.37
C GLU A 67 9.80 4.73 6.52
N PHE A 68 8.61 4.65 7.10
CA PHE A 68 7.39 4.26 6.39
C PHE A 68 7.07 5.21 5.23
N ALA A 69 7.07 6.53 5.46
CA ALA A 69 6.83 7.52 4.42
C ALA A 69 7.90 7.48 3.31
N ALA A 70 9.17 7.25 3.68
CA ALA A 70 10.24 7.08 2.70
C ALA A 70 10.02 5.83 1.83
N GLU A 71 9.58 4.72 2.42
CA GLU A 71 9.33 3.48 1.66
C GLU A 71 8.15 3.61 0.69
N ILE A 72 7.05 4.28 1.09
CA ILE A 72 5.93 4.60 0.18
C ILE A 72 6.43 5.41 -1.03
N ARG A 73 7.27 6.42 -0.80
CA ARG A 73 7.85 7.22 -1.89
C ARG A 73 8.77 6.40 -2.80
N LYS A 74 9.51 5.43 -2.26
CA LYS A 74 10.31 4.50 -3.07
C LYS A 74 9.43 3.60 -3.94
N ILE A 75 8.33 3.06 -3.40
CA ILE A 75 7.39 2.23 -4.16
C ILE A 75 6.77 3.03 -5.31
N LYS A 76 6.36 4.28 -5.04
CA LYS A 76 5.92 5.20 -6.09
C LYS A 76 6.98 5.35 -7.20
N ALA A 77 8.21 5.72 -6.82
CA ALA A 77 9.30 5.92 -7.77
C ALA A 77 9.61 4.66 -8.58
N TRP A 78 9.66 3.50 -7.93
CA TRP A 78 9.91 2.21 -8.60
C TRP A 78 8.86 1.87 -9.65
N ASN A 79 7.57 2.10 -9.36
CA ASN A 79 6.51 1.92 -10.34
C ASN A 79 6.67 2.88 -11.54
N GLU A 80 6.90 4.16 -11.27
CA GLU A 80 7.06 5.17 -12.32
C GLU A 80 8.30 4.92 -13.20
N GLU A 81 9.42 4.51 -12.60
CA GLU A 81 10.66 4.13 -13.29
C GLU A 81 10.45 2.90 -14.18
N ALA A 82 9.59 1.96 -13.77
CA ALA A 82 9.19 0.81 -14.57
C ALA A 82 8.15 1.15 -15.66
N GLY A 83 7.71 2.41 -15.76
CA GLY A 83 6.71 2.87 -16.74
C GLY A 83 5.26 2.63 -16.30
N HIS A 84 5.04 2.26 -15.04
CA HIS A 84 3.71 2.11 -14.45
C HIS A 84 3.32 3.40 -13.74
N ARG A 85 2.27 4.06 -14.21
CA ARG A 85 1.80 5.33 -13.65
C ARG A 85 1.32 5.11 -12.22
N PHE A 86 1.91 5.82 -11.27
CA PHE A 86 1.33 5.98 -9.93
C PHE A 86 0.07 6.86 -10.02
N ILE A 87 -1.05 6.38 -9.48
CA ILE A 87 -2.33 7.09 -9.50
C ILE A 87 -2.51 7.84 -8.17
N GLY A 88 -2.38 7.12 -7.05
CA GLY A 88 -2.52 7.69 -5.72
C GLY A 88 -2.66 6.62 -4.64
N ILE A 89 -2.68 7.05 -3.38
CA ILE A 89 -3.15 6.26 -2.26
C ILE A 89 -4.65 6.53 -2.14
N ASP A 90 -5.49 5.50 -2.20
CA ASP A 90 -6.95 5.60 -2.09
C ASP A 90 -7.40 5.39 -0.63
N PRO A 91 -7.66 6.45 0.16
CA PRO A 91 -8.25 6.34 1.49
C PRO A 91 -9.78 6.13 1.44
N GLY A 92 -10.35 5.88 0.27
CA GLY A 92 -11.78 5.95 0.00
C GLY A 92 -12.38 7.30 0.39
N LEU A 93 -13.68 7.32 0.65
CA LEU A 93 -14.38 8.49 1.20
C LEU A 93 -14.14 8.65 2.72
N CYS A 94 -13.07 8.07 3.27
CA CYS A 94 -12.79 8.08 4.70
C CYS A 94 -11.78 9.17 5.07
N GLU A 95 -12.29 10.35 5.45
CA GLU A 95 -11.46 11.49 5.89
C GLU A 95 -10.51 11.13 7.04
N ALA A 96 -10.95 10.25 7.95
CA ALA A 96 -10.13 9.81 9.08
C ALA A 96 -8.88 9.03 8.64
N ILE A 97 -8.94 8.30 7.52
CA ILE A 97 -7.79 7.58 6.96
C ILE A 97 -6.90 8.55 6.18
N ALA A 98 -7.48 9.43 5.36
CA ALA A 98 -6.75 10.48 4.68
C ALA A 98 -5.91 11.33 5.66
N GLU A 99 -6.49 11.72 6.79
CA GLU A 99 -5.82 12.51 7.82
C GLU A 99 -4.62 11.78 8.47
N LYS A 100 -4.65 10.44 8.53
CA LYS A 100 -3.50 9.67 9.01
C LYS A 100 -2.32 9.78 8.04
N PHE A 101 -2.57 9.77 6.72
CA PHE A 101 -1.53 10.00 5.72
C PHE A 101 -1.03 11.44 5.70
N ASN A 102 -1.92 12.43 5.91
CA ASN A 102 -1.54 13.83 6.02
C ASN A 102 -0.50 14.05 7.13
N LYS A 103 -0.72 13.46 8.31
CA LYS A 103 0.20 13.52 9.46
C LYS A 103 1.56 12.87 9.18
N LEU A 104 1.64 11.97 8.20
CA LEU A 104 2.87 11.33 7.75
C LEU A 104 3.58 12.10 6.62
N GLY A 105 3.04 13.24 6.18
CA GLY A 105 3.61 14.02 5.08
C GLY A 105 3.43 13.37 3.70
N LEU A 106 2.31 12.65 3.53
CA LEU A 106 1.95 11.93 2.31
C LEU A 106 0.66 12.45 1.66
N SER A 107 0.21 13.65 2.04
CA SER A 107 -0.98 14.28 1.47
C SER A 107 -0.87 14.52 -0.03
N ASP A 108 0.35 14.74 -0.54
CA ASP A 108 0.67 14.88 -1.96
C ASP A 108 0.46 13.59 -2.77
N LEU A 109 0.28 12.46 -2.10
CA LEU A 109 0.10 11.15 -2.74
C LEU A 109 -1.33 10.63 -2.67
N LEU A 110 -2.26 11.34 -2.02
CA LEU A 110 -3.68 10.95 -1.96
C LEU A 110 -4.41 11.31 -3.27
N HIS A 111 -5.43 10.53 -3.64
CA HIS A 111 -6.34 10.84 -4.76
C HIS A 111 -7.80 10.58 -4.42
#